data_AF-A0A661TKL3-F1
#
_entry.id   AF-A0A661TKL3-F1
#
_cell.length_a   1.000
_cell.length_b   1.000
_cell.length_c   1.000
_cell.angle_alpha   90.00
_cell.angle_beta   90.00
_cell.angle_gamma   90.00
#
_symmetry.space_group_name_H-M   'P 1'
#
loop_
_entity.id
_entity.type
_entity.pdbx_description
1 polymer ?
#
loop_
_entity_poly.entity_id
_entity_poly.type
_entity_poly.pdbx_seq_one_letter_code
_entity_poly.pdbx_strand_id
1 'polypeptide(L)'
;MKNQQSLKQYEVVLFNDSTHSFDQVLVLLSLVLRKNPSELVETVQYIHDLGQWTVTQCHFELAETIYNELKQCGLKVKLVPIKKESE
;
A
#
# COMPACT_ATOMS: atom_id res chain seq x y z
N MET A 1 5.51 17.98 -22.84
CA MET A 1 6.48 17.17 -22.06
C MET A 1 5.67 16.09 -21.33
N LYS A 2 5.51 14.89 -21.91
CA LYS A 2 4.67 13.83 -21.32
C LYS A 2 5.47 13.04 -20.27
N ASN A 3 5.07 13.20 -19.01
CA ASN A 3 5.22 12.34 -17.83
C ASN A 3 6.34 11.27 -17.83
N GLN A 4 7.58 11.65 -17.53
CA GLN A 4 8.61 10.70 -17.08
C GLN A 4 8.26 9.98 -15.75
N GLN A 5 7.26 10.47 -15.00
CA GLN A 5 6.74 9.80 -13.81
C GLN A 5 5.90 8.55 -14.13
N SER A 6 5.29 8.48 -15.32
CA SER A 6 4.41 7.35 -15.70
C SER A 6 5.14 6.02 -15.82
N LEU A 7 6.44 6.01 -16.12
CA LEU A 7 7.25 4.79 -16.24
C LEU A 7 7.85 4.31 -14.91
N LYS A 8 7.79 5.14 -13.86
CA LYS A 8 8.34 4.78 -12.55
C LYS A 8 7.32 3.94 -11.79
N GLN A 9 7.76 2.77 -11.33
CA GLN A 9 6.99 1.96 -10.39
C GLN A 9 7.13 2.56 -9.00
N TYR A 10 6.05 2.51 -8.24
CA TYR A 10 5.97 2.97 -6.86
C TYR A 10 5.38 1.86 -6.01
N GLU A 11 5.85 1.79 -4.78
CA GLU A 11 5.28 0.93 -3.75
C GLU A 11 4.49 1.76 -2.74
N VAL A 12 3.37 1.20 -2.28
CA VAL A 12 2.61 1.74 -1.15
C VAL A 12 2.88 0.85 0.04
N VAL A 13 3.50 1.42 1.07
CA VAL A 13 3.86 0.74 2.31
C VAL A 13 2.87 1.12 3.40
N LEU A 14 2.21 0.14 3.99
CA LEU A 14 1.40 0.31 5.21
C LEU A 14 2.27 0.03 6.44
N PHE A 15 2.08 0.82 7.49
CA PHE A 15 2.75 0.62 8.78
C PHE A 15 1.74 0.11 9.80
N ASN A 16 2.19 -0.79 10.66
CA ASN A 16 1.43 -1.21 11.83
C ASN A 16 1.18 -0.02 12.76
N ASP A 17 0.01 0.00 13.38
CA ASP A 17 -0.37 0.96 14.39
C ASP A 17 -1.17 0.28 15.51
N SER A 18 -1.43 1.01 16.59
CA SER A 18 -2.17 0.50 17.76
C SER A 18 -3.62 0.99 17.80
N THR A 19 -4.04 1.74 16.79
CA THR A 19 -5.34 2.43 16.74
C THR A 19 -6.38 1.67 15.92
N HIS A 20 -5.94 0.80 15.02
CA HIS A 20 -6.80 -0.03 14.19
C HIS A 20 -6.66 -1.51 14.60
N SER A 21 -7.78 -2.19 14.75
CA SER A 21 -7.82 -3.65 14.90
C SER A 21 -7.55 -4.36 13.57
N PHE A 22 -7.17 -5.64 13.64
CA PHE A 22 -6.92 -6.47 12.47
C PHE A 22 -8.08 -6.45 11.47
N ASP A 23 -9.31 -6.67 11.95
CA ASP A 23 -10.51 -6.71 11.10
C ASP A 23 -10.80 -5.34 10.45
N GLN A 24 -10.56 -4.24 11.17
CA GLN A 24 -10.70 -2.90 10.60
C GLN A 24 -9.73 -2.68 9.45
N VAL A 25 -8.46 -3.04 9.62
CA VAL A 25 -7.46 -2.92 8.55
C VAL A 25 -7.85 -3.82 7.37
N LEU A 26 -8.29 -5.04 7.61
CA LEU A 26 -8.73 -5.97 6.57
C LEU A 26 -9.88 -5.40 5.72
N VAL A 27 -10.90 -4.84 6.38
CA VAL A 27 -12.03 -4.19 5.69
C VAL A 27 -11.54 -2.99 4.86
N LEU A 28 -10.72 -2.12 5.43
CA LEU A 28 -10.20 -0.94 4.71
C LEU A 28 -9.38 -1.35 3.48
N LEU A 29 -8.49 -2.34 3.61
CA LEU A 29 -7.71 -2.84 2.48
C LEU A 29 -8.59 -3.50 1.41
N SER A 30 -9.68 -4.17 1.80
CA SER A 30 -10.63 -4.78 0.85
C SER A 30 -11.34 -3.75 -0.03
N LEU A 31 -11.63 -2.56 0.52
CA LEU A 31 -12.27 -1.47 -0.21
C LEU A 31 -11.33 -0.85 -1.25
N VAL A 32 -10.03 -0.74 -0.91
CA VAL A 32 -9.04 -0.02 -1.74
C VAL A 32 -8.35 -0.94 -2.75
N LEU A 33 -7.84 -2.09 -2.34
CA LEU A 33 -6.91 -2.88 -3.16
C LEU A 33 -7.59 -3.88 -4.11
N ARG A 34 -8.89 -4.15 -3.93
CA ARG A 34 -9.66 -5.13 -4.72
C ARG A 34 -8.94 -6.48 -4.92
N LYS A 35 -8.16 -6.90 -3.92
CA LYS A 35 -7.46 -8.19 -3.89
C LYS A 35 -8.37 -9.30 -3.38
N ASN A 36 -7.97 -10.54 -3.60
CA ASN A 36 -8.69 -11.67 -3.03
C ASN A 36 -8.60 -11.65 -1.48
N PRO A 37 -9.62 -12.15 -0.76
CA PRO A 37 -9.64 -12.08 0.70
C PRO A 37 -8.45 -12.76 1.40
N SER A 38 -7.98 -13.90 0.89
CA SER A 38 -6.85 -14.64 1.46
C SER A 38 -5.54 -13.84 1.43
N GLU A 39 -5.24 -13.19 0.31
CA GLU A 39 -4.05 -12.35 0.13
C GLU A 39 -4.12 -11.11 1.03
N LEU A 40 -5.31 -10.58 1.27
CA LEU A 40 -5.50 -9.47 2.20
C LEU A 40 -5.24 -9.91 3.65
N VAL A 41 -5.70 -11.08 4.06
CA VAL A 41 -5.42 -11.62 5.40
C VAL A 41 -3.91 -11.79 5.60
N GLU A 42 -3.21 -12.39 4.63
CA GLU A 42 -1.74 -12.50 4.67
C GLU A 42 -1.06 -11.12 4.72
N THR A 43 -1.55 -10.17 3.93
CA THR A 43 -1.02 -8.80 3.92
C THR A 43 -1.14 -8.14 5.30
N VAL A 44 -2.31 -8.23 5.94
CA VAL A 44 -2.52 -7.66 7.29
C VAL A 44 -1.65 -8.38 8.32
N GLN A 45 -1.51 -9.70 8.21
CA GLN A 45 -0.63 -10.49 9.09
C GLN A 45 0.84 -10.05 8.96
N TYR A 46 1.34 -9.86 7.73
CA TYR A 46 2.72 -9.38 7.52
C TYR A 46 2.93 -7.98 8.10
N ILE A 47 1.95 -7.07 7.97
CA ILE A 47 2.03 -5.73 8.57
C ILE A 47 2.12 -5.83 10.09
N HIS A 48 1.27 -6.65 10.70
CA HIS A 48 1.27 -6.88 12.14
C HIS A 48 2.63 -7.40 12.63
N ASP A 49 3.17 -8.42 11.99
CA ASP A 49 4.37 -9.12 12.45
C ASP A 49 5.67 -8.36 12.16
N LEU A 50 5.74 -7.67 11.01
CA LEU A 50 6.95 -6.99 10.55
C LEU A 50 6.94 -5.48 10.86
N GLY A 51 5.83 -4.95 11.36
CA GLY A 51 5.63 -3.52 11.63
C GLY A 51 5.36 -2.67 10.39
N GLN A 52 5.63 -3.19 9.19
CA GLN A 52 5.27 -2.58 7.91
C GLN A 52 5.26 -3.62 6.79
N TRP A 53 4.51 -3.36 5.71
CA TRP A 53 4.56 -4.18 4.50
C TRP A 53 4.17 -3.39 3.25
N THR A 54 4.70 -3.80 2.11
CA THR A 54 4.28 -3.27 0.80
C THR A 54 2.98 -3.91 0.38
N VAL A 55 1.89 -3.13 0.35
CA VAL A 55 0.55 -3.64 0.05
C VAL A 55 0.25 -3.69 -1.45
N THR A 56 0.92 -2.84 -2.23
CA THR A 56 0.85 -2.85 -3.70
C THR A 56 2.08 -2.18 -4.34
N GLN A 57 2.38 -2.57 -5.58
CA GLN A 57 3.38 -1.93 -6.44
C GLN A 57 2.75 -1.65 -7.80
N CYS A 58 2.75 -0.40 -8.23
CA CYS A 58 2.16 -0.01 -9.52
C CYS A 58 2.71 1.34 -10.03
N HIS A 59 2.24 1.76 -11.19
CA HIS A 59 2.57 3.06 -11.76
C HIS A 59 2.07 4.20 -10.85
N PHE A 60 2.78 5.33 -10.90
CA PHE A 60 2.57 6.47 -10.01
C PHE A 60 1.11 6.88 -9.81
N GLU A 61 0.34 7.05 -10.89
CA GLU A 61 -1.05 7.56 -10.83
C GLU A 61 -1.96 6.65 -9.99
N LEU A 62 -1.81 5.32 -10.14
CA LEU A 62 -2.57 4.36 -9.35
C LEU A 62 -2.03 4.27 -7.92
N ALA A 63 -0.71 4.28 -7.74
CA ALA A 63 -0.08 4.21 -6.43
C ALA A 63 -0.42 5.44 -5.56
N GLU A 64 -0.46 6.62 -6.16
CA GLU A 64 -0.88 7.88 -5.52
C GLU A 64 -2.35 7.84 -5.13
N THR A 65 -3.22 7.31 -6.00
CA THR A 65 -4.65 7.11 -5.69
C THR A 65 -4.83 6.21 -4.47
N ILE A 66 -4.20 5.03 -4.48
CA ILE A 66 -4.26 4.07 -3.37
C ILE A 66 -3.68 4.67 -2.07
N TYR A 67 -2.54 5.35 -2.16
CA TYR A 67 -1.94 6.06 -1.02
C TYR A 67 -2.90 7.07 -0.41
N ASN A 68 -3.56 7.89 -1.24
CA ASN A 68 -4.49 8.91 -0.77
C ASN A 68 -5.74 8.30 -0.12
N GLU A 69 -6.31 7.24 -0.71
CA GLU A 69 -7.47 6.53 -0.14
C GLU A 69 -7.13 5.93 1.23
N LEU A 70 -6.03 5.19 1.35
CA LEU A 70 -5.60 4.60 2.63
C LEU A 70 -5.29 5.66 3.67
N LYS A 71 -4.67 6.77 3.26
CA LYS A 71 -4.38 7.90 4.15
C LYS A 71 -5.65 8.59 4.65
N GLN A 72 -6.67 8.73 3.80
CA GLN A 72 -7.98 9.28 4.19
C GLN A 72 -8.71 8.36 5.18
N CYS A 73 -8.48 7.05 5.11
CA CYS A 73 -8.97 6.10 6.10
C CYS A 73 -8.22 6.17 7.45
N GLY A 74 -7.25 7.07 7.60
CA GLY A 74 -6.48 7.24 8.84
C GLY A 74 -5.31 6.26 9.00
N LEU A 75 -5.02 5.44 7.99
CA LEU A 75 -3.92 4.48 8.05
C LEU A 75 -2.57 5.19 7.85
N LYS A 76 -1.55 4.70 8.56
CA LYS A 76 -0.17 5.18 8.37
C LYS A 76 0.42 4.56 7.11
N VAL A 77 0.65 5.39 6.09
CA VAL A 77 1.12 4.96 4.77
C VAL A 77 2.30 5.78 4.26
N LYS A 78 3.11 5.18 3.39
CA LYS A 78 4.17 5.86 2.62
C LYS A 78 4.13 5.41 1.17
N LEU A 79 4.35 6.36 0.26
CA LEU A 79 4.54 6.12 -1.17
C LEU A 79 6.04 6.22 -1.47
N VAL A 80 6.64 5.15 -2.02
CA VAL A 80 8.09 5.09 -2.28
C VAL A 80 8.35 4.78 -3.75
N PRO A 81 9.20 5.56 -4.45
CA PRO A 81 9.62 5.21 -5.80
C PRO A 81 10.53 3.98 -5.79
N ILE A 82 10.21 2.98 -6.59
CA ILE A 82 11.07 1.82 -6.80
C ILE A 82 12.22 2.25 -7.71
N LYS A 83 13.44 2.30 -7.16
CA LYS A 83 14.65 2.49 -7.97
C LYS A 83 14.93 1.16 -8.66
N LYS A 84 15.01 1.16 -10.00
CA LYS A 84 15.70 0.06 -10.68
C LYS A 84 17.16 0.16 -10.26
N GLU A 85 17.68 -0.86 -9.60
CA GLU A 85 19.13 -1.01 -9.48
C GLU A 85 19.66 -1.11 -10.92
N SER A 86 20.51 -0.15 -11.28
CA SER A 86 21.30 -0.27 -12.51
C SER A 86 22.27 -1.40 -12.28
N GLU A 87 22.09 -2.51 -13.01
CA GLU A 87 23.10 -3.58 -13.14
C GLU A 87 24.44 -3.04 -13.65
#